data_AF-A0A920UMG4-F1
#
_entry.id   AF-A0A920UMG4-F1
#
_cell.length_a   1.000
_cell.length_b   1.000
_cell.length_c   1.000
_cell.angle_alpha   90.00
_cell.angle_beta   90.00
_cell.angle_gamma   90.00
#
_symmetry.space_group_name_H-M   'P 1'
#
loop_
_entity.id
_entity.type
_entity.pdbx_description
1 polymer ?
#
loop_
_entity_poly.entity_id
_entity_poly.type
_entity_poly.pdbx_seq_one_letter_code
_entity_poly.pdbx_strand_id
1 'polypeptide(L)'
;MTFAVESHTDSIARQMGIDPWEFRMQNAIKEGDISVSGARMPKNGLLETLQAIKDNFGLPKKLSEDRGVGIAVCEWRSGSGPSTASISVNEDGTVSL
;
A
#
# COMPACT_ATOMS: atom_id res chain seq x y z
N MET A 1 9.99 3.09 9.51
CA MET A 1 10.93 2.23 8.75
C MET A 1 10.76 2.39 7.24
N THR A 2 9.56 2.70 6.75
CA THR A 2 9.23 2.82 5.32
C THR A 2 10.15 3.74 4.51
N PHE A 3 10.54 4.91 5.03
CA PHE A 3 11.37 5.86 4.26
C PHE A 3 12.72 5.28 3.82
N ALA A 4 13.44 4.60 4.72
CA ALA A 4 14.75 4.02 4.41
C ALA A 4 14.62 2.89 3.39
N VAL A 5 13.62 2.01 3.56
CA VAL A 5 13.35 0.90 2.64
C VAL A 5 12.99 1.43 1.26
N GLU A 6 12.03 2.34 1.16
CA GLU A 6 11.54 2.84 -0.13
C GLU A 6 12.55 3.73 -0.86
N SER A 7 13.40 4.47 -0.14
CA SER A 7 14.53 5.19 -0.76
C SER A 7 15.57 4.23 -1.33
N HIS A 8 15.80 3.11 -0.65
CA HIS A 8 16.73 2.09 -1.11
C HIS A 8 16.15 1.29 -2.28
N THR A 9 14.85 0.99 -2.27
CA THR A 9 14.12 0.40 -3.40
C THR A 9 14.32 1.20 -4.69
N ASP A 10 14.21 2.54 -4.62
CA ASP A 10 14.50 3.42 -5.76
C ASP A 10 15.95 3.33 -6.23
N SER A 11 16.90 3.25 -5.29
CA SER A 11 18.32 3.15 -5.59
C SER A 11 18.64 1.83 -6.31
N ILE A 12 18.07 0.72 -5.85
CA ILE A 12 18.21 -0.61 -6.46
C ILE A 12 17.63 -0.60 -7.88
N ALA A 13 16.39 -0.12 -8.05
CA ALA A 13 15.74 -0.07 -9.36
C ALA A 13 16.59 0.70 -10.38
N ARG A 14 17.08 1.89 -10.00
CA ARG A 14 17.95 2.72 -10.85
C ARG A 14 19.28 2.05 -11.17
N GLN A 15 19.91 1.39 -10.20
CA GLN A 15 21.16 0.63 -10.43
C GLN A 15 20.96 -0.54 -11.39
N MET A 16 19.77 -1.16 -11.39
CA MET A 16 19.40 -2.22 -12.32
C MET A 16 18.92 -1.69 -13.68
N GLY A 17 18.81 -0.36 -13.86
CA GLY A 17 18.25 0.24 -15.08
C GLY A 17 16.75 0.01 -15.24
N ILE A 18 16.03 -0.32 -14.16
CA ILE A 18 14.58 -0.54 -14.13
C ILE A 18 13.92 0.74 -13.61
N ASP A 19 12.80 1.14 -14.22
CA ASP A 19 12.02 2.25 -13.70
C ASP A 19 11.49 1.92 -12.28
N PRO A 20 11.63 2.82 -11.29
CA PRO A 20 11.19 2.55 -9.92
C PRO A 20 9.70 2.20 -9.76
N TRP A 21 8.84 2.65 -10.69
CA TRP A 21 7.44 2.25 -10.76
C TRP A 21 7.31 0.78 -11.15
N GLU A 22 7.94 0.40 -12.27
CA GLU A 22 7.87 -0.96 -12.79
C GLU A 22 8.51 -1.97 -11.84
N PHE A 23 9.58 -1.59 -11.15
CA PHE A 23 10.19 -2.39 -10.09
C PHE A 23 9.19 -2.70 -8.97
N ARG A 24 8.41 -1.72 -8.53
CA ARG A 24 7.36 -1.93 -7.51
C ARG A 24 6.22 -2.79 -8.02
N MET A 25 5.79 -2.60 -9.27
CA MET A 25 4.74 -3.43 -9.86
C MET A 25 5.14 -4.91 -9.95
N GLN A 26 6.39 -5.18 -10.29
CA GLN A 26 6.94 -6.55 -10.37
C GLN A 26 7.03 -7.22 -8.99
N ASN A 27 7.38 -6.46 -7.96
CA ASN A 27 7.64 -6.96 -6.61
C ASN A 27 6.49 -6.73 -5.62
N ALA A 28 5.36 -6.18 -6.08
CA ALA A 28 4.21 -5.92 -5.25
C ALA A 28 3.68 -7.24 -4.65
N ILE A 29 3.46 -7.21 -3.34
CA ILE A 29 3.04 -8.38 -2.58
C ILE A 29 1.63 -8.81 -2.96
N LYS A 30 1.43 -10.12 -3.12
CA LYS A 30 0.18 -10.73 -3.61
C LYS A 30 -0.46 -11.54 -2.51
N GLU A 31 -1.74 -11.83 -2.70
CA GLU A 31 -2.44 -12.80 -1.86
C GLU A 31 -1.69 -14.14 -1.90
N GLY A 32 -1.45 -14.72 -0.72
CA GLY A 32 -0.73 -15.97 -0.57
C GLY A 32 0.80 -15.84 -0.40
N ASP A 33 1.40 -14.68 -0.67
CA ASP A 33 2.84 -14.46 -0.44
C ASP A 33 3.20 -14.57 1.04
N ILE A 34 4.47 -14.81 1.34
CA ILE A 34 4.96 -14.87 2.72
C ILE A 34 5.56 -13.51 3.09
N SER A 35 4.95 -12.86 4.08
CA SER A 35 5.46 -11.60 4.63
C SER A 35 6.77 -11.79 5.40
N VAL A 36 7.46 -10.69 5.71
CA VAL A 36 8.70 -10.69 6.50
C VAL A 36 8.56 -11.34 7.88
N SER A 37 7.33 -11.41 8.43
CA SER A 37 7.06 -12.10 9.71
C SER A 37 6.75 -13.59 9.55
N GLY A 38 6.84 -14.14 8.34
CA GLY A 38 6.45 -15.52 8.02
C GLY A 38 4.94 -15.75 7.86
N ALA A 39 4.12 -14.71 8.08
CA ALA A 39 2.67 -14.82 7.91
C ALA A 39 2.30 -14.83 6.42
N ARG A 40 1.31 -15.65 6.05
CA ARG A 40 0.74 -15.66 4.70
C ARG A 40 -0.10 -14.40 4.51
N MET A 41 0.11 -13.72 3.40
CA MET A 41 -0.59 -12.50 3.07
C MET A 41 -2.05 -12.81 2.72
N PRO A 42 -3.02 -12.14 3.39
CA PRO A 42 -4.40 -12.22 2.99
C PRO A 42 -4.60 -11.45 1.67
N LYS A 43 -5.82 -11.54 1.14
CA LYS A 43 -6.26 -10.64 0.08
C LYS A 43 -5.99 -9.18 0.49
N ASN A 44 -5.31 -8.45 -0.39
CA ASN A 44 -4.91 -7.07 -0.17
C ASN A 44 -5.15 -6.26 -1.45
N GLY A 45 -5.16 -4.93 -1.33
CA GLY A 45 -5.48 -4.01 -2.45
C GLY A 45 -4.26 -3.35 -3.10
N LEU A 46 -3.04 -3.83 -2.87
CA LEU A 46 -1.83 -3.13 -3.31
C LEU A 46 -1.74 -3.05 -4.84
N LEU A 47 -1.96 -4.17 -5.53
CA LEU A 47 -1.88 -4.22 -6.99
C LEU A 47 -2.97 -3.37 -7.65
N GLU A 48 -4.18 -3.43 -7.13
CA GLU A 48 -5.30 -2.61 -7.58
C GLU A 48 -5.01 -1.12 -7.38
N THR A 49 -4.39 -0.76 -6.25
CA THR A 49 -3.99 0.62 -5.96
C THR A 49 -2.91 1.10 -6.93
N LEU A 50 -1.89 0.28 -7.19
CA LEU A 50 -0.84 0.61 -8.16
C LEU A 50 -1.44 0.72 -9.58
N GLN A 51 -2.32 -0.19 -9.97
CA GLN A 51 -2.97 -0.12 -11.28
C GLN A 51 -3.83 1.14 -11.42
N ALA A 52 -4.63 1.47 -10.40
CA ALA A 52 -5.43 2.68 -10.39
C ALA A 52 -4.55 3.94 -10.50
N ILE A 53 -3.41 3.99 -9.81
CA ILE A 53 -2.47 5.11 -9.94
C ILE A 53 -1.90 5.18 -11.37
N LYS A 54 -1.51 4.05 -11.97
CA LYS A 54 -1.04 3.99 -13.36
C LYS A 54 -2.08 4.57 -14.31
N ASP A 55 -3.33 4.15 -14.18
CA ASP A 55 -4.43 4.55 -15.05
C ASP A 55 -4.79 6.03 -14.90
N ASN A 56 -4.77 6.55 -13.67
CA ASN A 56 -5.16 7.94 -13.41
C ASN A 56 -4.02 8.96 -13.66
N PHE A 57 -2.76 8.57 -13.43
CA PHE A 57 -1.61 9.49 -13.50
C PHE A 57 -0.70 9.27 -14.70
N GLY A 58 -0.92 8.17 -15.45
CA GLY A 58 -0.14 7.78 -16.62
C GLY A 58 1.30 7.44 -16.28
N LEU A 59 1.54 6.67 -15.22
CA LEU A 59 2.89 6.31 -14.78
C LEU A 59 3.38 4.98 -15.41
N PRO A 60 4.68 4.83 -15.70
CA PRO A 60 5.73 5.86 -15.63
C PRO A 60 5.59 6.91 -16.75
N LYS A 61 6.00 8.16 -16.50
CA LYS A 61 5.99 9.25 -17.50
C LYS A 61 7.25 10.10 -17.48
N LYS A 62 7.64 10.59 -18.66
CA LYS A 62 8.70 11.58 -18.82
C LYS A 62 8.15 12.98 -18.53
N LEU A 63 8.81 13.71 -17.64
CA LEU A 63 8.47 15.09 -17.30
C LEU A 63 9.44 16.09 -17.95
N SER A 64 9.07 17.37 -17.92
CA SER A 64 9.96 18.46 -18.30
C SER A 64 11.18 18.55 -17.39
N GLU A 65 12.17 19.32 -17.81
CA GLU A 65 13.31 19.70 -16.98
C GLU A 65 12.82 20.30 -15.64
N ASP A 66 13.57 20.05 -14.57
CA ASP A 66 13.28 20.44 -13.17
C ASP A 66 11.98 19.88 -12.55
N ARG A 67 11.41 18.82 -13.13
CA ARG A 67 10.21 18.15 -12.60
C ARG A 67 10.44 16.66 -12.40
N GLY A 68 9.94 16.12 -11.29
CA GLY A 68 10.02 14.71 -10.94
C GLY A 68 8.72 14.15 -10.38
N VAL A 69 8.56 12.83 -10.46
CA VAL A 69 7.54 12.07 -9.72
C VAL A 69 8.28 11.11 -8.79
N GLY A 70 7.88 11.10 -7.52
CA GLY A 70 8.31 10.10 -6.55
C GLY A 70 7.16 9.15 -6.22
N ILE A 71 7.49 7.90 -5.92
CA ILE A 71 6.55 6.90 -5.42
C ILE A 71 7.14 6.20 -4.20
N ALA A 72 6.28 5.90 -3.23
CA ALA A 72 6.59 5.03 -2.12
C ALA A 72 5.37 4.18 -1.79
N VAL A 73 5.60 2.93 -1.37
CA VAL A 73 4.58 2.00 -0.90
C VAL A 73 4.76 1.76 0.60
N CYS A 74 3.65 1.72 1.32
CA CYS A 74 3.63 1.45 2.75
C CYS A 74 2.49 0.49 3.08
N GLU A 75 2.71 -0.34 4.10
CA GLU A 75 1.67 -1.09 4.77
C GLU A 75 1.60 -0.61 6.21
N TRP A 76 0.38 -0.49 6.73
CA TRP A 76 0.13 -0.24 8.14
C TRP A 76 -0.92 -1.23 8.63
N ARG A 77 -0.62 -1.90 9.74
CA ARG A 77 -1.57 -2.83 10.36
C ARG A 77 -2.44 -2.09 11.35
N SER A 78 -3.75 -2.28 11.22
CA SER A 78 -4.68 -1.89 12.29
C SER A 78 -4.32 -2.68 13.55
N GLY A 79 -4.29 -1.98 14.69
CA GLY A 79 -4.01 -2.59 15.98
C GLY A 79 -4.99 -3.73 16.27
N SER A 80 -4.50 -4.73 17.00
CA SER A 80 -5.31 -5.85 17.49
C SER A 80 -5.47 -5.77 19.00
N GLY A 81 -6.59 -6.25 19.51
CA GLY A 81 -6.90 -6.27 20.93
C GLY A 81 -8.39 -6.44 21.17
N PRO A 82 -8.80 -6.83 22.39
CA PRO A 82 -10.20 -6.89 22.73
C PRO A 82 -10.83 -5.50 22.65
N SER A 83 -12.04 -5.44 22.07
CA SER A 83 -12.90 -4.26 22.05
C SER A 83 -14.25 -4.63 22.67
N THR A 84 -14.95 -3.66 23.24
CA THR A 84 -16.28 -3.85 23.86
C THR A 84 -17.20 -2.73 23.41
N ALA A 85 -18.46 -3.07 23.13
CA ALA A 85 -19.53 -2.13 22.78
C ALA A 85 -20.78 -2.43 23.63
N SER A 86 -21.60 -1.41 23.90
CA SER A 86 -22.85 -1.53 24.65
C SER A 86 -24.02 -1.04 23.79
N ILE A 87 -25.01 -1.88 23.53
CA ILE A 87 -26.16 -1.54 22.69
C ILE A 87 -27.43 -1.55 23.53
N SER A 88 -28.26 -0.51 23.42
CA SER A 88 -29.58 -0.44 24.06
C SER A 88 -30.68 -0.08 23.07
N VAL A 89 -31.86 -0.69 23.24
CA VAL A 89 -33.08 -0.33 22.51
C VAL A 89 -33.89 0.64 23.38
N ASN A 90 -34.19 1.81 22.82
CA ASN A 90 -34.96 2.86 23.47
C ASN A 90 -36.47 2.56 23.35
N GLU A 91 -37.30 3.15 24.21
CA GLU A 91 -38.75 2.94 24.23
C GLU A 91 -39.45 3.39 22.93
N ASP A 92 -38.87 4.36 22.23
CA ASP A 92 -39.34 4.84 20.93
C ASP A 92 -38.91 3.93 19.76
N GLY A 93 -38.25 2.80 20.05
CA GLY A 93 -37.77 1.84 19.06
C GLY A 93 -36.42 2.21 18.42
N THR A 94 -35.79 3.31 18.83
CA THR A 94 -34.45 3.68 18.35
C THR A 94 -33.34 2.88 19.06
N VAL A 95 -32.15 2.82 18.45
CA VAL A 95 -31.00 2.06 18.97
C VAL A 95 -29.87 3.01 19.33
N SER A 96 -29.33 2.86 20.54
CA SER A 96 -28.12 3.54 21.00
C SER A 96 -26.95 2.55 21.03
N LEU A 97 -25.79 2.98 20.53
CA LEU A 97 -24.53 2.23 20.46
C LEU A 97 -23.45 2.91 21.31
#